data_AF-A0A0R3TG12-F1
#
_entry.id   AF-A0A0R3TG12-F1
#
_cell.length_a   1.000
_cell.length_b   1.000
_cell.length_c   1.000
_cell.angle_alpha   90.00
_cell.angle_beta   90.00
_cell.angle_gamma   90.00
#
_symmetry.space_group_name_H-M   'P 1'
#
loop_
_entity.id
_entity.type
_entity.pdbx_description
1 polymer ?
#
loop_
_entity_poly.entity_id
_entity_poly.type
_entity_poly.pdbx_seq_one_letter_code
_entity_poly.pdbx_strand_id
1 'polypeptide(L)'
;PHTPYFLQTSKKKKKSDFIPYRDSVLTWLLRENLGGNSRTMMLATLSPADVNYEETLSTLRYADRAKQIVCKAVINEDPNARMIRELKLEVEHLRSLLRLEKNVVVAGKKKS
;
A
#
# COMPACT_ATOMS: atom_id res chain seq x y z
N PRO A 1 -8.31 -1.72 55.73
CA PRO A 1 -9.37 -1.49 54.72
C PRO A 1 -8.86 -0.57 53.60
N HIS A 2 -8.26 -1.16 52.56
CA HIS A 2 -7.86 -0.44 51.35
C HIS A 2 -8.65 -0.99 50.17
N THR A 3 -9.54 -0.17 49.63
CA THR A 3 -10.33 -0.48 48.44
C THR A 3 -9.45 -0.38 47.19
N PRO A 4 -9.43 -1.37 46.28
CA PRO A 4 -8.76 -1.22 45.00
C PRO A 4 -9.63 -0.38 44.06
N TYR A 5 -9.10 0.76 43.61
CA TYR A 5 -9.72 1.56 42.56
C TYR A 5 -9.64 0.80 41.22
N PHE A 6 -10.81 0.42 40.71
CA PHE A 6 -10.97 -0.15 39.37
C PHE A 6 -10.81 0.97 38.33
N LEU A 7 -9.62 1.07 37.73
CA LEU A 7 -9.35 1.99 36.63
C LEU A 7 -9.97 1.44 35.34
N GLN A 8 -11.21 1.87 35.09
CA GLN A 8 -11.91 1.64 33.82
C GLN A 8 -11.22 2.45 32.71
N THR A 9 -10.34 1.81 31.94
CA THR A 9 -9.73 2.46 30.77
C THR A 9 -10.77 2.56 29.66
N SER A 10 -11.32 3.76 29.46
CA SER A 10 -12.17 4.08 28.32
C SER A 10 -11.37 3.97 27.02
N LYS A 11 -11.77 3.06 26.13
CA LYS A 11 -11.23 2.98 24.75
C LYS A 11 -11.65 4.24 24.00
N LYS A 12 -10.79 5.27 23.99
CA LYS A 12 -10.93 6.43 23.11
C LYS A 12 -10.93 5.94 21.65
N LYS A 13 -12.05 6.15 20.94
CA LYS A 13 -12.08 6.02 19.47
C LYS A 13 -10.97 6.93 18.92
N LYS A 14 -10.02 6.36 18.17
CA LYS A 14 -8.99 7.13 17.45
C LYS A 14 -9.71 8.13 16.55
N LYS A 15 -9.72 9.40 16.95
CA LYS A 15 -9.95 10.49 16.00
C LYS A 15 -8.87 10.30 14.93
N SER A 16 -9.24 10.34 13.66
CA SER A 16 -8.24 10.48 12.61
C SER A 16 -7.56 11.81 12.88
N ASP A 17 -6.36 11.77 13.45
CA ASP A 17 -5.58 12.98 13.71
C ASP A 17 -5.46 13.74 12.39
N PHE A 18 -5.88 15.00 12.39
CA PHE A 18 -5.79 15.84 11.21
C PHE A 18 -4.31 16.04 10.88
N ILE A 19 -3.87 15.51 9.74
CA ILE A 19 -2.49 15.64 9.29
C ILE A 19 -2.42 16.82 8.30
N PRO A 20 -1.65 17.89 8.62
CA PRO A 20 -1.68 19.14 7.88
C PRO A 20 -0.81 19.10 6.61
N TYR A 21 -1.13 18.22 5.66
CA TYR A 21 -0.38 18.14 4.40
C TYR A 21 -0.42 19.41 3.55
N ARG A 22 -1.41 20.29 3.77
CA ARG A 22 -1.63 21.51 3.00
C ARG A 22 -0.80 22.71 3.47
N ASP A 23 -0.11 22.60 4.60
CA ASP A 23 0.68 23.71 5.16
C ASP A 23 1.89 24.07 4.28
N SER A 24 2.35 23.14 3.44
CA SER A 24 3.37 23.40 2.43
C SER A 24 3.07 22.66 1.13
N VAL A 25 3.58 23.21 0.02
CA VAL A 25 3.52 22.54 -1.30
C VAL A 25 4.25 21.20 -1.25
N LEU A 26 5.38 21.12 -0.54
CA LEU A 26 6.16 19.89 -0.42
C LEU A 26 5.36 18.77 0.25
N THR A 27 4.77 19.03 1.42
CA THR A 27 3.95 18.05 2.14
C THR A 27 2.67 17.71 1.39
N TRP A 28 2.16 18.63 0.56
CA TRP A 28 0.98 18.38 -0.25
C TRP A 28 1.28 17.39 -1.39
N LEU A 29 2.39 17.58 -2.09
CA LEU A 29 2.88 16.66 -3.11
C LEU A 29 3.26 15.30 -2.53
N LEU A 30 3.84 15.29 -1.31
CA LEU A 30 4.27 14.08 -0.64
C LEU A 30 3.17 13.36 0.18
N ARG A 31 1.92 13.85 0.15
CA ARG A 31 0.81 13.27 0.92
C ARG A 31 0.69 11.75 0.75
N GLU A 32 0.74 11.27 -0.50
CA GLU A 32 0.62 9.83 -0.79
C GLU A 32 1.83 9.02 -0.30
N ASN A 33 2.99 9.67 -0.15
CA ASN A 33 4.22 9.04 0.34
C ASN A 33 4.29 8.97 1.87
N LEU A 34 3.55 9.83 2.58
CA LEU A 34 3.57 9.91 4.04
C LEU A 34 2.38 9.19 4.67
N GLY A 35 2.14 7.93 4.27
CA GLY A 35 1.07 7.08 4.82
C GLY A 35 -0.07 6.76 3.84
N GLY A 36 0.08 7.09 2.56
CA GLY A 36 -0.85 6.74 1.48
C GLY A 36 -0.40 5.52 0.68
N ASN A 37 -0.74 5.51 -0.60
CA ASN A 37 -0.38 4.45 -1.53
C ASN A 37 1.02 4.69 -2.14
N SER A 38 2.07 4.35 -1.38
CA SER A 38 3.44 4.44 -1.86
C SER A 38 4.38 3.47 -1.12
N ARG A 39 5.50 3.11 -1.77
CA ARG A 39 6.64 2.47 -1.13
C ARG A 39 7.70 3.54 -0.88
N THR A 40 7.77 4.03 0.34
CA THR A 40 8.58 5.20 0.68
C THR A 40 9.80 4.78 1.51
N MET A 41 10.96 5.34 1.16
CA MET A 41 12.21 5.21 1.91
C MET A 41 12.76 6.61 2.22
N MET A 42 13.21 6.82 3.45
CA MET A 42 13.86 8.05 3.89
C MET A 42 15.34 7.77 4.12
N LEU A 43 16.20 8.65 3.59
CA LEU A 43 17.65 8.63 3.86
C LEU A 43 17.99 9.82 4.76
N ALA A 44 18.56 9.54 5.92
CA ALA A 44 19.07 10.56 6.83
C ALA A 44 20.57 10.74 6.61
N THR A 45 20.97 11.89 6.05
CA THR A 45 22.38 12.24 5.82
C THR A 45 22.91 13.02 7.02
N LEU A 46 23.96 12.52 7.67
CA LEU A 46 24.48 13.06 8.92
C LEU A 46 25.95 13.44 8.79
N SER A 47 26.37 14.47 9.53
CA SER A 47 27.76 14.86 9.68
C SER A 47 28.34 14.24 10.95
N PRO A 48 29.54 13.61 10.91
CA PRO A 48 30.17 13.07 12.11
C PRO A 48 30.87 14.13 12.99
N ALA A 49 30.86 15.41 12.58
CA ALA A 49 31.53 16.47 13.32
C ALA A 49 30.75 16.85 14.59
N ASP A 50 31.48 17.07 15.69
CA ASP A 50 30.90 17.39 17.01
C ASP A 50 30.09 18.70 16.99
N VAL A 51 30.53 19.68 16.20
CA VAL A 51 29.80 20.94 15.99
C VAL A 51 28.39 20.75 15.40
N ASN A 52 28.11 19.59 14.79
CA ASN A 52 26.82 19.24 14.21
C ASN A 52 26.01 18.28 15.09
N TYR A 53 26.41 18.04 16.34
CA TYR A 53 25.76 17.07 17.22
C TYR A 53 24.25 17.30 17.37
N GLU A 54 23.83 18.54 17.65
CA GLU A 54 22.42 18.90 17.86
C GLU A 54 21.56 18.69 16.61
N GLU A 55 22.07 19.07 15.43
CA GLU A 55 21.37 18.87 14.15
C GLU A 55 21.30 17.38 13.77
N THR A 56 22.37 16.65 14.05
CA THR A 56 22.44 15.19 13.84
C THR A 56 21.41 14.48 14.70
N LEU A 57 21.32 14.84 15.98
CA LEU A 57 20.33 14.30 16.91
C LEU A 57 18.90 14.64 16.47
N SER A 58 18.65 15.88 16.04
CA SER A 58 17.35 16.31 15.54
C SER A 58 16.92 15.53 14.29
N THR A 59 17.86 15.30 13.36
CA THR A 59 17.64 14.50 12.15
C THR A 59 17.33 13.04 12.49
N LEU A 60 18.08 12.42 13.41
CA LEU A 60 17.85 11.04 13.85
C LEU A 60 16.49 10.89 14.54
N ARG A 61 16.11 11.83 15.41
CA ARG A 61 14.79 11.84 16.05
C ARG A 61 13.67 11.97 15.04
N TYR A 62 13.86 12.76 13.99
CA TYR A 62 12.90 12.85 12.89
C TYR A 62 12.80 11.53 12.13
N ALA A 63 13.95 10.92 11.77
CA ALA A 63 14.00 9.64 11.07
C ALA A 63 13.32 8.52 11.86
N ASP A 64 13.50 8.45 13.18
CA ASP A 64 12.83 7.44 14.01
C ASP A 64 11.30 7.62 14.04
N ARG A 65 10.80 8.86 14.06
CA ARG A 65 9.36 9.13 13.90
C ARG A 65 8.86 8.76 12.50
N ALA A 66 9.60 9.14 11.47
CA ALA A 66 9.25 8.85 10.08
C ALA A 66 9.17 7.34 9.80
N LYS A 67 10.03 6.53 10.45
CA LYS A 67 9.99 5.07 10.40
C LYS A 67 8.65 4.47 10.87
N GLN A 68 7.93 5.16 11.76
CA GLN A 68 6.64 4.68 12.28
C GLN A 68 5.46 4.94 11.33
N ILE A 69 5.68 5.67 10.25
CA ILE A 69 4.64 5.96 9.25
C ILE A 69 4.39 4.68 8.44
N VAL A 70 3.15 4.21 8.49
CA VAL A 70 2.73 2.99 7.77
C VAL A 70 2.12 3.38 6.43
N CYS A 71 2.79 3.03 5.33
CA CYS A 71 2.26 3.17 3.97
C CYS A 71 1.58 1.88 3.51
N LYS A 72 0.47 2.01 2.78
CA LYS A 72 -0.27 0.86 2.22
C LYS A 72 -0.16 0.88 0.70
N ALA A 73 0.96 0.36 0.20
CA ALA A 73 1.21 0.28 -1.23
C ALA A 73 0.32 -0.78 -1.90
N VAL A 74 -0.49 -0.35 -2.86
CA VAL A 74 -1.35 -1.16 -3.72
C VAL A 74 -0.98 -0.89 -5.17
N ILE A 75 -0.97 -1.92 -6.01
CA ILE A 75 -0.71 -1.78 -7.44
C ILE A 75 -1.86 -0.97 -8.06
N ASN A 76 -1.53 0.18 -8.64
CA ASN A 76 -2.48 1.00 -9.38
C ASN A 76 -2.72 0.37 -10.76
N GLU A 77 -3.51 -0.69 -10.82
CA GLU A 77 -4.06 -1.17 -12.09
C GLU A 77 -5.20 -0.25 -12.52
N ASP A 78 -5.13 0.24 -13.77
CA ASP A 78 -6.25 0.95 -14.37
C ASP A 78 -7.45 0.00 -14.47
N PRO A 79 -8.65 0.39 -14.01
CA PRO A 79 -9.81 -0.48 -13.99
C PRO A 79 -10.21 -0.96 -15.39
N ASN A 80 -10.01 -0.14 -16.43
CA ASN A 80 -10.26 -0.56 -17.82
C ASN A 80 -9.18 -1.54 -18.27
N ALA A 81 -7.90 -1.29 -17.96
CA ALA A 81 -6.82 -2.23 -18.28
C ALA A 81 -7.03 -3.59 -17.61
N ARG A 82 -7.46 -3.60 -16.34
CA ARG A 82 -7.83 -4.81 -15.61
C ARG A 82 -9.01 -5.52 -16.28
N MET A 83 -10.08 -4.79 -16.60
CA MET A 83 -11.27 -5.35 -17.27
C MET A 83 -10.92 -5.93 -18.64
N ILE A 84 -10.11 -5.23 -19.44
CA ILE A 84 -9.65 -5.70 -20.76
C ILE A 84 -8.82 -6.99 -20.62
N ARG A 85 -7.95 -7.08 -19.60
CA ARG A 85 -7.16 -8.29 -19.33
C ARG A 85 -8.07 -9.46 -18.98
N GLU A 86 -9.01 -9.27 -18.05
CA GLU A 86 -9.95 -10.31 -17.63
C GLU A 86 -10.82 -10.78 -18.81
N LEU A 87 -11.37 -9.84 -19.60
CA LEU A 87 -12.16 -10.16 -20.79
C LEU A 87 -11.36 -10.93 -21.85
N LYS A 88 -10.10 -10.54 -22.09
CA LYS A 88 -9.24 -11.24 -23.06
C LYS A 88 -8.92 -12.67 -22.62
N LEU A 89 -8.66 -12.88 -21.33
CA LEU A 89 -8.43 -14.20 -20.76
C LEU A 89 -9.68 -15.09 -20.89
N GLU A 90 -10.86 -14.54 -20.64
CA GLU A 90 -12.12 -15.28 -20.78
C GLU A 90 -12.38 -15.67 -22.24
N VAL A 91 -12.14 -14.74 -23.18
CA VAL A 91 -12.25 -15.03 -24.62
C VAL A 91 -11.30 -16.14 -25.05
N GLU A 92 -10.08 -16.15 -24.53
CA GLU A 92 -9.10 -17.20 -24.82
C GLU A 92 -9.51 -18.54 -24.22
N HIS A 93 -9.98 -18.55 -22.98
CA HIS A 93 -10.47 -19.74 -22.30
C HIS A 93 -11.64 -20.39 -23.06
N LEU A 94 -12.66 -19.61 -23.40
CA LEU A 94 -13.82 -20.09 -24.15
C LEU A 94 -13.45 -20.59 -25.56
N ARG A 95 -12.54 -19.88 -26.25
CA ARG A 95 -12.03 -20.34 -27.55
C ARG A 95 -11.25 -21.65 -27.45
N SER A 96 -10.55 -21.90 -26.35
CA SER A 96 -9.84 -23.15 -26.11
C SER A 96 -10.82 -24.33 -25.93
N LEU A 97 -11.89 -24.13 -25.17
CA LEU A 97 -12.93 -25.14 -24.95
C LEU A 97 -13.64 -25.51 -26.25
N LEU A 98 -14.03 -24.51 -27.06
CA LEU A 98 -14.64 -24.75 -28.37
C LEU A 98 -13.71 -25.48 -29.34
N ARG A 99 -12.40 -25.23 -29.27
CA ARG A 99 -11.41 -25.99 -30.07
C ARG A 99 -11.33 -27.45 -29.61
N LEU A 100 -11.34 -27.69 -28.29
CA LEU A 100 -11.34 -29.04 -27.74
C LEU A 100 -12.62 -29.81 -28.12
N GLU A 101 -13.80 -29.20 -28.00
CA GLU A 101 -15.06 -29.82 -28.43
C GLU A 101 -15.08 -30.13 -29.92
N LYS A 102 -14.63 -29.20 -30.78
CA LYS A 102 -14.54 -29.44 -32.23
C LYS A 102 -13.62 -30.63 -32.55
N ASN A 103 -12.53 -30.81 -31.82
CA ASN A 103 -11.62 -31.93 -32.03
C ASN A 103 -12.24 -33.28 -31.60
N VAL A 104 -13.07 -33.30 -30.55
CA VAL A 104 -13.81 -34.50 -30.11
C VAL A 104 -14.87 -34.92 -31.13
N VAL A 105 -15.64 -33.98 -31.68
CA VAL A 105 -16.68 -34.28 -32.68
C VAL A 105 -16.09 -34.81 -34.00
N VAL A 106 -14.93 -34.29 -34.41
CA VAL A 106 -14.23 -34.77 -35.62
C VAL A 106 -13.64 -36.17 -35.42
N ALA A 107 -13.14 -36.48 -34.23
CA ALA A 107 -12.68 -37.83 -33.90
C ALA A 107 -13.82 -38.85 -33.86
N GLY A 108 -15.01 -38.45 -33.40
CA GLY A 108 -16.22 -39.29 -33.42
C GLY A 108 -16.72 -39.65 -34.82
N LYS A 109 -16.55 -38.75 -35.81
CA LYS A 109 -16.97 -39.00 -37.21
C LYS A 109 -16.05 -39.95 -37.99
N LYS A 110 -14.83 -40.24 -37.52
CA LYS A 110 -13.88 -41.14 -38.20
C LYS A 110 -14.02 -42.63 -37.82
N LYS A 111 -14.93 -42.98 -36.90
CA LYS A 111 -15.15 -44.35 -36.43
C LYS A 111 -16.44 -45.00 -36.95
N SER A 112 -17.15 -44.38 -37.89
CA SER A 112 -18.30 -44.97 -38.58
C SER A 112 -18.03 -45.16 -40.07
#